data_AF-A0A6L4A486-F1
#
_entry.id   AF-A0A6L4A486-F1
#
_cell.length_a   1.000
_cell.length_b   1.000
_cell.length_c   1.000
_cell.angle_alpha   90.00
_cell.angle_beta   90.00
_cell.angle_gamma   90.00
#
_symmetry.space_group_name_H-M   'P 1'
#
loop_
_entity.id
_entity.type
_entity.pdbx_description
1 polymer ?
#
loop_
_entity_poly.entity_id
_entity_poly.type
_entity_poly.pdbx_seq_one_letter_code
_entity_poly.pdbx_strand_id
1 'polypeptide(L)'
;GYRVNGVNVATSFNQLLTGNVLAVDSRNFGDVTLEKWRSDLGNILIPFNPGDEVTMPTVGEELPFNPAKIGMWARISLTGFAFSDQDIFQPNLQRLRRQVILRVRLQDEAGTWMIVPLQEVRVEYLRQGLDEAGMESAAHVTSGWVYYEADFSRLNYTPVGKVRLVSIFWDHRSNSSFGEANVRLSLAQMTLIDNQQNVTPHEIFNRGNWDYVYDSGAGSEGDVTLGSDLDTLHTDVIYVTFDQVALRTRAGINLNYPDPQPMQAIVSKSMAEENDLQVGGEDAQIVTLPNVARTAVQFVPQRTTEYFPSLYNERPFVIVDVREMMYWINQRPSAQFYPNEVWLNLNEEVTSIENVNTVLADLQGGDDTGVVNVREVTYAREFDRLETDPLALGLLGLMFLAFIIGLALSIVGLLTYASLTSQARRSEFGVLRALGMSSGRVVWSLILEQLFVVAVA
;
A
#
# COMPACT_ATOMS: atom_id res chain seq x y z
N GLY A 1 3.85 -8.40 2.05
CA GLY A 1 3.79 -7.05 2.66
C GLY A 1 3.33 -6.04 1.65
N TYR A 2 3.03 -4.81 2.10
CA TYR A 2 2.64 -3.69 1.26
C TYR A 2 3.31 -2.40 1.75
N ARG A 3 3.98 -1.65 0.87
CA ARG A 3 4.67 -0.42 1.23
C ARG A 3 4.17 0.78 0.43
N VAL A 4 4.03 1.89 1.13
CA VAL A 4 3.85 3.23 0.56
C VAL A 4 4.94 4.14 1.11
N ASN A 5 5.73 4.74 0.22
CA ASN A 5 6.78 5.70 0.60
C ASN A 5 6.28 7.13 0.42
N GLY A 6 6.84 8.05 1.20
CA GLY A 6 6.59 9.48 1.03
C GLY A 6 5.18 9.93 1.41
N VAL A 7 4.55 9.22 2.34
CA VAL A 7 3.24 9.57 2.89
C VAL A 7 3.42 10.74 3.87
N ASN A 8 2.49 11.70 3.88
CA ASN A 8 2.44 12.66 4.97
C ASN A 8 1.92 11.95 6.23
N VAL A 9 2.80 11.73 7.19
CA VAL A 9 2.50 11.09 8.47
C VAL A 9 2.29 12.11 9.60
N ALA A 10 2.20 13.40 9.27
CA ALA A 10 1.82 14.41 10.25
C ALA A 10 0.36 14.22 10.68
N THR A 11 0.07 14.38 11.97
CA THR A 11 -1.29 14.40 12.52
C THR A 11 -1.97 15.76 12.39
N SER A 12 -1.18 16.82 12.17
CA SER A 12 -1.67 18.18 11.96
C SER A 12 -1.78 18.52 10.46
N PHE A 13 -2.92 19.07 10.05
CA PHE A 13 -3.18 19.48 8.65
C PHE A 13 -2.19 20.51 8.09
N ASN A 14 -1.53 21.28 8.95
CA ASN A 14 -0.60 22.34 8.55
C ASN A 14 0.87 21.90 8.54
N GLN A 15 1.14 20.63 8.87
CA GLN A 15 2.49 20.09 8.91
C GLN A 15 2.69 19.06 7.80
N LEU A 16 3.89 19.07 7.24
CA LEU A 16 4.35 18.07 6.30
C LEU A 16 5.44 17.27 6.97
N LEU A 17 5.12 16.03 7.33
CA LEU A 17 6.08 15.08 7.85
C LEU A 17 6.15 13.89 6.91
N THR A 18 7.20 13.82 6.10
CA THR A 18 7.30 12.79 5.06
C THR A 18 7.82 11.48 5.66
N GLY A 19 6.97 10.47 5.70
CA GLY A 19 7.27 9.16 6.25
C GLY A 19 6.92 8.00 5.33
N ASN A 20 7.03 6.79 5.87
CA ASN A 20 6.72 5.55 5.17
C ASN A 20 5.67 4.73 5.94
N VAL A 21 4.81 4.03 5.20
CA VAL A 21 3.87 3.06 5.76
C VAL A 21 4.23 1.68 5.21
N LEU A 22 4.45 0.71 6.11
CA LEU A 22 4.76 -0.67 5.77
C LEU A 22 3.75 -1.60 6.43
N ALA A 23 3.00 -2.34 5.63
CA ALA A 23 2.11 -3.38 6.12
C ALA A 23 2.78 -4.74 5.96
N VAL A 24 2.88 -5.51 7.04
CA VAL A 24 3.56 -6.82 7.08
C VAL A 24 2.57 -7.95 7.31
N ASP A 25 2.86 -9.15 6.80
CA ASP A 25 2.06 -10.33 7.11
C ASP A 25 2.51 -10.91 8.45
N SER A 26 1.84 -10.53 9.54
CA SER A 26 2.27 -10.88 10.90
C SER A 26 2.35 -12.40 11.15
N ARG A 27 1.66 -13.23 10.35
CA ARG A 27 1.71 -14.69 10.48
C ARG A 27 3.03 -15.29 10.01
N ASN A 28 3.48 -14.86 8.83
CA ASN A 28 4.61 -15.46 8.14
C ASN A 28 5.90 -14.64 8.28
N PHE A 29 5.78 -13.36 8.66
CA PHE A 29 6.93 -12.48 8.78
C PHE A 29 7.92 -12.98 9.83
N GLY A 30 7.43 -13.66 10.87
CA GLY A 30 8.26 -14.30 11.90
C GLY A 30 9.20 -15.37 11.35
N ASP A 31 8.68 -16.31 10.57
CA ASP A 31 9.48 -17.40 9.99
C ASP A 31 10.57 -16.88 9.03
N VAL A 32 10.31 -15.74 8.40
CA VAL A 32 11.23 -15.12 7.44
C VAL A 32 12.30 -14.27 8.14
N THR A 33 11.99 -13.68 9.30
CA THR A 33 12.86 -12.65 9.91
C THR A 33 13.18 -12.84 11.39
N LEU A 34 12.26 -13.34 12.24
CA LEU A 34 12.42 -13.28 13.70
C LEU A 34 13.52 -14.19 14.26
N GLU A 35 13.81 -15.34 13.64
CA GLU A 35 14.86 -16.26 14.14
C GLU A 35 16.26 -15.99 13.55
N LYS A 36 16.35 -15.25 12.42
CA LYS A 36 17.61 -15.11 11.66
C LYS A 36 18.02 -13.66 11.34
N TRP A 37 17.15 -12.67 11.56
CA TRP A 37 17.48 -11.27 11.33
C TRP A 37 18.17 -10.67 12.56
N ARG A 38 19.41 -10.17 12.37
CA ARG A 38 20.19 -9.35 13.32
C ARG A 38 19.81 -9.60 14.79
N SER A 39 20.16 -10.79 15.30
CA SER A 39 19.87 -11.19 16.70
C SER A 39 20.44 -10.21 17.74
N ASP A 40 21.42 -9.40 17.34
CA ASP A 40 22.02 -8.32 18.12
C ASP A 40 21.10 -7.09 18.31
N LEU A 41 20.09 -6.89 17.45
CA LEU A 41 19.14 -5.77 17.54
C LEU A 41 17.87 -6.10 18.36
N GLY A 42 17.77 -7.33 18.86
CA GLY A 42 16.63 -7.81 19.63
C GLY A 42 15.46 -8.31 18.76
N ASN A 43 14.34 -8.63 19.41
CA ASN A 43 13.17 -9.18 18.74
C ASN A 43 12.48 -8.10 17.89
N ILE A 44 12.12 -8.44 16.66
CA ILE A 44 11.32 -7.56 15.80
C ILE A 44 9.91 -7.45 16.38
N LEU A 45 9.45 -6.22 16.61
CA LEU A 45 8.06 -5.98 16.98
C LEU A 45 7.18 -6.11 15.74
N ILE A 46 6.15 -6.94 15.81
CA ILE A 46 5.12 -7.08 14.77
C ILE A 46 3.72 -6.77 15.34
N PRO A 47 2.79 -6.23 14.53
CA PRO A 47 1.48 -5.78 15.00
C PRO A 47 0.72 -6.86 15.79
N PHE A 48 0.69 -8.08 15.25
CA PHE A 48 0.13 -9.26 15.89
C PHE A 48 1.23 -10.31 16.11
N ASN A 49 1.15 -11.10 17.17
CA ASN A 49 2.12 -12.17 17.40
C ASN A 49 1.90 -13.32 16.39
N PRO A 50 2.93 -14.12 16.10
CA PRO A 50 2.77 -15.29 15.25
C PRO A 50 1.81 -16.28 15.92
N GLY A 51 0.76 -16.68 15.22
CA GLY A 51 -0.31 -17.53 15.74
C GLY A 51 -1.56 -16.79 16.21
N ASP A 52 -1.53 -15.46 16.33
CA ASP A 52 -2.74 -14.67 16.57
C ASP A 52 -3.69 -14.78 15.35
N GLU A 53 -4.93 -15.21 15.58
CA GLU A 53 -5.95 -15.24 14.54
C GLU A 53 -6.47 -13.82 14.29
N VAL A 54 -6.01 -13.19 13.21
CA VAL A 54 -6.63 -11.97 12.68
C VAL A 54 -7.71 -12.37 11.68
N THR A 55 -8.95 -12.40 12.14
CA THR A 55 -10.14 -12.66 11.31
C THR A 55 -10.58 -11.38 10.61
N MET A 56 -10.58 -11.38 9.27
CA MET A 56 -11.17 -10.29 8.49
C MET A 56 -12.66 -10.55 8.27
N PRO A 57 -13.51 -9.51 8.28
CA PRO A 57 -14.88 -9.63 7.81
C PRO A 57 -14.91 -10.18 6.40
N THR A 58 -15.85 -11.09 6.12
CA THR A 58 -16.06 -11.56 4.75
C THR A 58 -16.81 -10.50 3.97
N VAL A 59 -16.26 -10.07 2.83
CA VAL A 59 -16.84 -9.01 2.01
C VAL A 59 -17.74 -9.56 0.91
N GLY A 60 -18.79 -8.83 0.55
CA GLY A 60 -19.68 -9.21 -0.55
C GLY A 60 -20.57 -10.41 -0.26
N GLU A 61 -21.28 -10.84 -1.29
CA GLU A 61 -22.16 -12.02 -1.30
C GLU A 61 -21.65 -13.06 -2.29
N GLU A 62 -21.57 -14.32 -1.88
CA GLU A 62 -21.22 -15.43 -2.77
C GLU A 62 -22.33 -15.69 -3.79
N LEU A 63 -21.98 -15.74 -5.07
CA LEU A 63 -22.93 -16.06 -6.12
C LEU A 63 -23.27 -17.55 -6.13
N PRO A 64 -24.53 -17.94 -6.42
CA PRO A 64 -24.97 -19.33 -6.40
C PRO A 64 -24.26 -20.22 -7.43
N PHE A 65 -23.74 -19.61 -8.49
CA PHE A 65 -22.89 -20.22 -9.51
C PHE A 65 -22.03 -19.14 -10.15
N ASN A 66 -21.02 -19.52 -10.94
CA ASN A 66 -20.20 -18.57 -11.71
C ASN A 66 -20.95 -18.19 -13.00
N PRO A 67 -21.49 -16.97 -13.11
CA PRO A 67 -22.27 -16.59 -14.27
C PRO A 67 -21.37 -16.25 -15.47
N ALA A 68 -21.89 -16.46 -16.68
CA ALA A 68 -21.32 -15.88 -17.89
C ALA A 68 -21.60 -14.36 -17.96
N LYS A 69 -22.79 -13.94 -17.47
CA LYS A 69 -23.16 -12.54 -17.37
C LYS A 69 -23.98 -12.22 -16.13
N ILE A 70 -23.88 -10.98 -15.66
CA ILE A 70 -24.78 -10.42 -14.64
C ILE A 70 -25.62 -9.32 -15.27
N GLY A 71 -26.94 -9.45 -15.19
CA GLY A 71 -27.90 -8.46 -15.66
C GLY A 71 -28.54 -7.68 -14.52
N MET A 72 -28.90 -6.43 -14.74
CA MET A 72 -29.70 -5.63 -13.80
C MET A 72 -30.41 -4.48 -14.50
N TRP A 73 -31.48 -3.98 -13.90
CA TRP A 73 -32.12 -2.74 -14.32
C TRP A 73 -31.54 -1.55 -13.57
N ALA A 74 -31.37 -0.44 -14.28
CA ALA A 74 -30.96 0.83 -13.71
C ALA A 74 -31.80 1.99 -14.24
N ARG A 75 -32.05 2.99 -13.38
CA ARG A 75 -32.72 4.24 -13.73
C ARG A 75 -32.06 5.36 -12.96
N ILE A 76 -31.76 6.48 -13.63
CA ILE A 76 -31.34 7.70 -12.91
C ILE A 76 -32.49 8.71 -12.93
N SER A 77 -32.74 9.34 -11.79
CA SER A 77 -33.78 10.33 -11.62
C SER A 77 -33.21 11.57 -10.96
N LEU A 78 -33.70 12.73 -11.37
CA LEU A 78 -33.28 14.03 -10.84
C LEU A 78 -34.43 14.65 -10.07
N THR A 79 -34.08 15.42 -9.04
CA THR A 79 -35.07 16.21 -8.32
C THR A 79 -35.66 17.29 -9.23
N GLY A 80 -36.98 17.30 -9.37
CA GLY A 80 -37.74 18.25 -10.18
C GLY A 80 -38.78 19.01 -9.35
N PHE A 81 -39.46 19.96 -9.99
CA PHE A 81 -40.64 20.59 -9.40
C PHE A 81 -41.79 19.58 -9.40
N ALA A 82 -42.32 19.28 -8.22
CA ALA A 82 -43.36 18.27 -8.02
C ALA A 82 -44.49 18.81 -7.14
N PHE A 83 -45.71 18.37 -7.43
CA PHE A 83 -46.91 18.69 -6.63
C PHE A 83 -47.23 17.61 -5.59
N SER A 84 -46.48 16.51 -5.57
CA SER A 84 -46.58 15.40 -4.62
C SER A 84 -45.18 14.86 -4.30
N ASP A 85 -45.01 14.25 -3.13
CA ASP A 85 -43.73 13.61 -2.75
C ASP A 85 -43.36 12.43 -3.68
N GLN A 86 -44.35 11.84 -4.36
CA GLN A 86 -44.14 10.73 -5.29
C GLN A 86 -43.51 11.17 -6.62
N ASP A 87 -43.64 12.44 -6.98
CA ASP A 87 -43.16 13.00 -8.25
C ASP A 87 -41.86 13.79 -8.13
N ILE A 88 -41.25 13.85 -6.93
CA ILE A 88 -40.03 14.63 -6.68
C ILE A 88 -38.90 14.18 -7.61
N PHE A 89 -38.78 12.86 -7.85
CA PHE A 89 -37.75 12.28 -8.70
C PHE A 89 -38.29 11.96 -10.09
N GLN A 90 -37.79 12.67 -11.09
CA GLN A 90 -38.18 12.50 -12.49
C GLN A 90 -37.11 11.72 -13.25
N PRO A 91 -37.45 10.60 -13.94
CA PRO A 91 -36.49 9.80 -14.68
C PRO A 91 -35.79 10.62 -15.78
N ASN A 92 -34.48 10.40 -15.95
CA ASN A 92 -33.69 11.07 -16.98
C ASN A 92 -32.85 10.06 -17.78
N LEU A 93 -33.46 9.52 -18.84
CA LEU A 93 -32.83 8.50 -19.68
C LEU A 93 -31.52 9.00 -20.34
N GLN A 94 -31.48 10.26 -20.78
CA GLN A 94 -30.29 10.82 -21.42
C GLN A 94 -29.10 10.88 -20.43
N ARG A 95 -29.38 11.23 -19.17
CA ARG A 95 -28.39 11.27 -18.09
C ARG A 95 -27.78 9.89 -17.89
N LEU A 96 -28.62 8.86 -17.72
CA LEU A 96 -28.16 7.49 -17.47
C LEU A 96 -27.26 7.00 -18.60
N ARG A 97 -27.66 7.21 -19.85
CA ARG A 97 -26.97 6.64 -21.02
C ARG A 97 -25.70 7.39 -21.45
N ARG A 98 -25.60 8.68 -21.15
CA ARG A 98 -24.48 9.52 -21.65
C ARG A 98 -23.52 9.99 -20.56
N GLN A 99 -23.93 9.96 -19.30
CA GLN A 99 -23.20 10.60 -18.20
C GLN A 99 -23.04 9.68 -16.99
N VAL A 100 -23.50 8.44 -17.07
CA VAL A 100 -23.26 7.39 -16.08
C VAL A 100 -22.57 6.21 -16.77
N ILE A 101 -21.50 5.70 -16.16
CA ILE A 101 -20.85 4.46 -16.59
C ILE A 101 -20.88 3.49 -15.42
N LEU A 102 -21.69 2.44 -15.51
CA LEU A 102 -21.87 1.45 -14.46
C LEU A 102 -20.84 0.31 -14.58
N ARG A 103 -20.40 -0.22 -13.44
CA ARG A 103 -19.51 -1.38 -13.34
C ARG A 103 -19.88 -2.22 -12.13
N VAL A 104 -19.66 -3.51 -12.23
CA VAL A 104 -19.68 -4.43 -11.09
C VAL A 104 -18.25 -4.81 -10.72
N ARG A 105 -18.00 -4.96 -9.43
CA ARG A 105 -16.75 -5.51 -8.92
C ARG A 105 -17.05 -6.79 -8.15
N LEU A 106 -16.21 -7.78 -8.41
CA LEU A 106 -16.29 -9.10 -7.84
C LEU A 106 -14.93 -9.51 -7.28
N GLN A 107 -14.95 -10.54 -6.45
CA GLN A 107 -13.75 -11.21 -5.95
C GLN A 107 -13.91 -12.71 -6.08
N ASP A 108 -12.88 -13.41 -6.52
CA ASP A 108 -12.89 -14.87 -6.57
C ASP A 108 -12.32 -15.50 -5.28
N GLU A 109 -12.27 -16.83 -5.23
CA GLU A 109 -11.82 -17.59 -4.05
C GLU A 109 -10.31 -17.42 -3.79
N ALA A 110 -9.53 -17.04 -4.80
CA ALA A 110 -8.11 -16.71 -4.67
C ALA A 110 -7.88 -15.27 -4.16
N GLY A 111 -8.95 -14.48 -4.00
CA GLY A 111 -8.89 -13.07 -3.57
C GLY A 111 -8.65 -12.09 -4.73
N THR A 112 -8.70 -12.54 -5.98
CA THR A 112 -8.49 -11.72 -7.18
C THR A 112 -9.69 -10.81 -7.41
N TRP A 113 -9.44 -9.51 -7.49
CA TRP A 113 -10.44 -8.51 -7.83
C TRP A 113 -10.71 -8.47 -9.33
N MET A 114 -11.98 -8.52 -9.71
CA MET A 114 -12.44 -8.40 -11.09
C MET A 114 -13.41 -7.24 -11.22
N ILE A 115 -13.21 -6.39 -12.23
CA ILE A 115 -14.12 -5.28 -12.54
C ILE A 115 -14.68 -5.51 -13.94
N VAL A 116 -16.00 -5.61 -14.04
CA VAL A 116 -16.70 -5.84 -15.31
C VAL A 116 -17.61 -4.66 -15.62
N PRO A 117 -17.47 -4.01 -16.80
CA PRO A 117 -18.34 -2.92 -17.19
C PRO A 117 -19.74 -3.43 -17.54
N LEU A 118 -20.76 -2.69 -17.10
CA LEU A 118 -22.16 -2.92 -17.44
C LEU A 118 -22.49 -2.21 -18.77
N GLN A 119 -22.96 -2.96 -19.76
CA GLN A 119 -23.35 -2.45 -21.07
C GLN A 119 -24.86 -2.42 -21.22
N GLU A 120 -25.37 -1.33 -21.82
CA GLU A 120 -26.79 -1.20 -22.14
C GLU A 120 -27.22 -2.26 -23.16
N VAL A 121 -28.31 -2.95 -22.86
CA VAL A 121 -28.91 -3.97 -23.73
C VAL A 121 -30.27 -3.53 -24.26
N ARG A 122 -31.13 -2.99 -23.39
CA ARG A 122 -32.47 -2.52 -23.78
C ARG A 122 -32.98 -1.40 -22.89
N VAL A 123 -33.81 -0.52 -23.48
CA VAL A 123 -34.57 0.52 -22.78
C VAL A 123 -36.01 0.05 -22.63
N GLU A 124 -36.61 0.26 -21.46
CA GLU A 124 -38.01 -0.06 -21.22
C GLU A 124 -38.94 1.08 -21.70
N TYR A 125 -40.03 0.65 -22.34
CA TYR A 125 -41.09 1.52 -22.86
C TYR A 125 -42.43 1.09 -22.26
N LEU A 126 -43.18 2.07 -21.77
CA LEU A 126 -44.55 1.93 -21.30
C LEU A 126 -45.50 2.41 -22.38
N ARG A 127 -46.62 1.70 -22.51
CA ARG A 127 -47.74 2.13 -23.34
C ARG A 127 -48.58 3.14 -22.56
N GLN A 128 -48.85 4.29 -23.15
CA GLN A 128 -49.76 5.30 -22.61
C GLN A 128 -50.76 5.72 -23.69
N GLY A 129 -51.99 6.02 -23.31
CA GLY A 129 -53.07 6.41 -24.23
C GLY A 129 -54.04 5.27 -24.56
N LEU A 130 -55.06 5.60 -25.34
CA LEU A 130 -56.18 4.75 -25.73
C LEU A 130 -55.97 4.15 -27.12
N ASP A 131 -56.61 3.01 -27.37
CA ASP A 131 -56.59 2.31 -28.66
C ASP A 131 -57.58 2.90 -29.67
N GLU A 132 -57.71 4.23 -29.65
CA GLU A 132 -58.60 5.01 -30.50
C GLU A 132 -57.82 6.16 -31.16
N ALA A 133 -58.23 6.53 -32.39
CA ALA A 133 -57.61 7.62 -33.11
C ALA A 133 -58.04 8.97 -32.50
N GLY A 134 -57.07 9.80 -32.09
CA GLY A 134 -57.33 11.10 -31.48
C GLY A 134 -56.11 11.64 -30.73
N MET A 135 -56.28 12.75 -30.01
CA MET A 135 -55.21 13.36 -29.19
C MET A 135 -54.70 12.44 -28.07
N GLU A 136 -55.48 11.45 -27.65
CA GLU A 136 -55.13 10.47 -26.60
C GLU A 136 -54.69 9.13 -27.18
N SER A 137 -54.36 9.04 -28.47
CA SER A 137 -53.97 7.77 -29.11
C SER A 137 -52.75 7.14 -28.44
N ALA A 138 -52.74 5.80 -28.38
CA ALA A 138 -51.65 5.04 -27.77
C ALA A 138 -50.26 5.42 -28.32
N ALA A 139 -49.38 5.81 -27.42
CA ALA A 139 -47.97 6.10 -27.66
C ALA A 139 -47.09 5.26 -26.71
N HIS A 140 -45.82 5.10 -27.07
CA HIS A 140 -44.82 4.49 -26.20
C HIS A 140 -43.94 5.59 -25.62
N VAL A 141 -43.93 5.69 -24.30
CA VAL A 141 -43.03 6.58 -23.54
C VAL A 141 -42.02 5.73 -22.79
N THR A 142 -40.81 6.23 -22.55
CA THR A 142 -39.84 5.47 -21.73
C THR A 142 -40.22 5.53 -20.26
N SER A 143 -40.07 4.41 -19.54
CA SER A 143 -40.14 4.40 -18.06
C SER A 143 -38.90 5.03 -17.42
N GLY A 144 -37.85 5.25 -18.20
CA GLY A 144 -36.51 5.63 -17.74
C GLY A 144 -35.64 4.45 -17.30
N TRP A 145 -36.20 3.25 -17.17
CA TRP A 145 -35.46 2.04 -16.85
C TRP A 145 -34.69 1.50 -18.07
N VAL A 146 -33.46 1.08 -17.81
CA VAL A 146 -32.55 0.51 -18.80
C VAL A 146 -31.95 -0.77 -18.22
N TYR A 147 -31.99 -1.83 -19.00
CA TYR A 147 -31.39 -3.11 -18.63
C TYR A 147 -29.94 -3.15 -19.11
N TYR A 148 -29.05 -3.48 -18.17
CA TYR A 148 -27.62 -3.58 -18.38
C TYR A 148 -27.13 -5.00 -18.16
N GLU A 149 -26.10 -5.42 -18.91
CA GLU A 149 -25.40 -6.69 -18.73
C GLU A 149 -23.89 -6.48 -18.58
N ALA A 150 -23.31 -7.13 -17.58
CA ALA A 150 -21.87 -7.27 -17.38
C ALA A 150 -21.44 -8.64 -17.94
N ASP A 151 -20.58 -8.63 -18.97
CA ASP A 151 -20.15 -9.84 -19.68
C ASP A 151 -18.74 -10.28 -19.24
N PHE A 152 -18.66 -11.45 -18.62
CA PHE A 152 -17.44 -11.97 -18.01
C PHE A 152 -16.49 -12.59 -19.05
N SER A 153 -16.99 -12.94 -20.24
CA SER A 153 -16.17 -13.45 -21.34
C SER A 153 -15.14 -12.45 -21.85
N ARG A 154 -15.28 -11.18 -21.46
CA ARG A 154 -14.36 -10.08 -21.81
C ARG A 154 -13.20 -9.91 -20.84
N LEU A 155 -13.18 -10.66 -19.74
CA LEU A 155 -12.06 -10.66 -18.81
C LEU A 155 -10.90 -11.44 -19.42
N ASN A 156 -9.68 -10.89 -19.33
CA ASN A 156 -8.44 -11.62 -19.65
C ASN A 156 -8.03 -12.56 -18.49
N TYR A 157 -9.00 -13.04 -17.70
CA TYR A 157 -8.80 -13.80 -16.48
C TYR A 157 -9.96 -14.78 -16.29
N THR A 158 -9.63 -16.02 -15.93
CA THR A 158 -10.64 -17.03 -15.58
C THR A 158 -10.74 -17.09 -14.07
N PRO A 159 -11.93 -16.82 -13.48
CA PRO A 159 -12.10 -16.83 -12.02
C PRO A 159 -11.73 -18.18 -11.40
N VAL A 160 -11.02 -18.15 -10.28
CA VAL A 160 -10.67 -19.35 -9.52
C VAL A 160 -11.74 -19.62 -8.46
N GLY A 161 -12.35 -20.79 -8.51
CA GLY A 161 -13.34 -21.20 -7.51
C GLY A 161 -14.63 -20.39 -7.60
N LYS A 162 -15.26 -20.15 -6.45
CA LYS A 162 -16.51 -19.37 -6.39
C LYS A 162 -16.26 -17.88 -6.47
N VAL A 163 -17.22 -17.14 -7.01
CA VAL A 163 -17.15 -15.68 -7.16
C VAL A 163 -18.13 -14.99 -6.23
N ARG A 164 -17.68 -13.90 -5.61
CA ARG A 164 -18.49 -13.02 -4.75
C ARG A 164 -18.74 -11.68 -5.44
N LEU A 165 -19.97 -11.19 -5.40
CA LEU A 165 -20.29 -9.81 -5.76
C LEU A 165 -19.91 -8.91 -4.58
N VAL A 166 -19.09 -7.89 -4.80
CA VAL A 166 -18.59 -7.03 -3.72
C VAL A 166 -19.08 -5.59 -3.82
N SER A 167 -19.18 -5.02 -5.02
CA SER A 167 -19.68 -3.65 -5.16
C SER A 167 -20.26 -3.38 -6.54
N ILE A 168 -21.14 -2.40 -6.61
CA ILE A 168 -21.58 -1.78 -7.87
C ILE A 168 -21.15 -0.32 -7.81
N PHE A 169 -20.50 0.17 -8.85
CA PHE A 169 -20.00 1.54 -8.85
C PHE A 169 -20.12 2.20 -10.19
N TRP A 170 -20.08 3.53 -10.20
CA TRP A 170 -20.29 4.31 -11.39
C TRP A 170 -19.40 5.54 -11.47
N ASP A 171 -19.03 5.90 -12.70
CA ASP A 171 -18.59 7.27 -13.00
C ASP A 171 -19.83 8.10 -13.31
N HIS A 172 -19.97 9.25 -12.67
CA HIS A 172 -21.05 10.20 -12.95
C HIS A 172 -20.50 11.56 -13.36
N ARG A 173 -21.12 12.17 -14.37
CA ARG A 173 -20.82 13.52 -14.84
C ARG A 173 -22.02 14.45 -14.64
N SER A 174 -21.82 15.51 -13.85
CA SER A 174 -22.78 16.60 -13.69
C SER A 174 -23.02 17.38 -14.98
N ASN A 175 -24.19 18.00 -15.07
CA ASN A 175 -24.45 19.07 -16.05
C ASN A 175 -23.90 20.43 -15.60
N SER A 176 -23.50 20.56 -14.34
CA SER A 176 -22.96 21.78 -13.74
C SER A 176 -21.51 21.58 -13.30
N SER A 177 -20.67 22.60 -13.50
CA SER A 177 -19.29 22.60 -12.98
C SER A 177 -19.23 22.63 -11.45
N PHE A 178 -20.31 23.06 -10.80
CA PHE A 178 -20.43 23.18 -9.34
C PHE A 178 -21.02 21.92 -8.67
N GLY A 179 -21.20 20.83 -9.43
CA GLY A 179 -21.83 19.62 -8.92
C GLY A 179 -23.36 19.67 -9.00
N GLU A 180 -24.01 18.73 -8.34
CA GLU A 180 -25.48 18.61 -8.26
C GLU A 180 -25.85 17.78 -7.03
N ALA A 181 -27.04 18.02 -6.50
CA ALA A 181 -27.55 17.38 -5.29
C ALA A 181 -28.81 16.58 -5.58
N ASN A 182 -29.13 15.62 -4.72
CA ASN A 182 -30.32 14.77 -4.78
C ASN A 182 -30.46 14.07 -6.13
N VAL A 183 -29.36 13.47 -6.60
CA VAL A 183 -29.38 12.56 -7.75
C VAL A 183 -29.71 11.17 -7.24
N ARG A 184 -30.72 10.51 -7.83
CA ARG A 184 -31.10 9.15 -7.45
C ARG A 184 -30.77 8.16 -8.55
N LEU A 185 -29.89 7.22 -8.26
CA LEU A 185 -29.67 6.01 -9.07
C LEU A 185 -30.48 4.87 -8.45
N SER A 186 -31.48 4.38 -9.18
CA SER A 186 -32.27 3.21 -8.82
C SER A 186 -31.70 1.97 -9.50
N LEU A 187 -31.52 0.88 -8.76
CA LEU A 187 -31.08 -0.41 -9.26
C LEU A 187 -32.12 -1.47 -8.91
N ALA A 188 -32.42 -2.38 -9.84
CA ALA A 188 -33.48 -3.36 -9.64
C ALA A 188 -33.22 -4.71 -10.32
N GLN A 189 -33.83 -5.77 -9.75
CA GLN A 189 -33.93 -7.12 -10.29
C GLN A 189 -32.63 -7.62 -10.92
N MET A 190 -31.65 -7.98 -10.08
CA MET A 190 -30.43 -8.61 -10.60
C MET A 190 -30.75 -10.00 -11.14
N THR A 191 -30.07 -10.36 -12.23
CA THR A 191 -30.16 -11.68 -12.86
C THR A 191 -28.77 -12.24 -13.14
N LEU A 192 -28.64 -13.55 -12.98
CA LEU A 192 -27.43 -14.30 -13.27
C LEU A 192 -27.69 -15.15 -14.51
N ILE A 193 -26.81 -15.04 -15.49
CA ILE A 193 -26.95 -15.71 -16.79
C ILE A 193 -25.80 -16.70 -16.94
N ASP A 194 -26.11 -17.98 -17.13
CA ASP A 194 -25.10 -19.01 -17.32
C ASP A 194 -24.57 -19.09 -18.77
N ASN A 195 -23.63 -20.01 -19.02
CA ASN A 195 -23.06 -20.23 -20.35
C ASN A 195 -24.08 -20.78 -21.37
N GLN A 196 -25.18 -21.37 -20.89
CA GLN A 196 -26.28 -21.88 -21.71
C GLN A 196 -27.39 -20.82 -21.94
N GLN A 197 -27.18 -19.57 -21.50
CA GLN A 197 -28.14 -18.46 -21.57
C GLN A 197 -29.39 -18.65 -20.68
N ASN A 198 -29.34 -19.54 -19.68
CA ASN A 198 -30.41 -19.61 -18.69
C ASN A 198 -30.31 -18.41 -17.75
N VAL A 199 -31.45 -17.76 -17.51
CA VAL A 199 -31.55 -16.56 -16.67
C VAL A 199 -32.12 -16.95 -15.31
N THR A 200 -31.38 -16.66 -14.24
CA THR A 200 -31.80 -16.91 -12.86
C THR A 200 -31.92 -15.58 -12.11
N PRO A 201 -33.09 -15.21 -11.59
CA PRO A 201 -33.23 -14.04 -10.71
C PRO A 201 -32.37 -14.18 -9.45
N HIS A 202 -31.76 -13.08 -9.02
CA HIS A 202 -30.94 -13.00 -7.82
C HIS A 202 -31.35 -11.79 -6.99
N GLU A 203 -32.24 -12.01 -6.02
CA GLU A 203 -32.80 -10.96 -5.15
C GLU A 203 -31.76 -10.48 -4.13
N ILE A 204 -30.88 -9.56 -4.55
CA ILE A 204 -29.77 -9.07 -3.72
C ILE A 204 -29.93 -7.62 -3.30
N PHE A 205 -30.76 -6.83 -3.99
CA PHE A 205 -30.90 -5.41 -3.67
C PHE A 205 -31.69 -5.20 -2.39
N ASN A 206 -32.76 -5.97 -2.17
CA ASN A 206 -33.60 -5.88 -0.97
C ASN A 206 -33.07 -6.67 0.24
N ARG A 207 -32.15 -7.62 0.03
CA ARG A 207 -31.60 -8.50 1.08
C ARG A 207 -30.17 -8.16 1.48
N GLY A 208 -29.38 -7.63 0.55
CA GLY A 208 -27.99 -7.27 0.80
C GLY A 208 -27.86 -6.05 1.68
N ASN A 209 -26.83 -6.00 2.52
CA ASN A 209 -26.46 -4.76 3.20
C ASN A 209 -25.63 -3.90 2.25
N TRP A 210 -26.22 -2.83 1.72
CA TRP A 210 -25.60 -1.95 0.75
C TRP A 210 -25.25 -0.61 1.37
N ASP A 211 -23.97 -0.25 1.33
CA ASP A 211 -23.46 0.99 1.90
C ASP A 211 -22.88 1.88 0.80
N TYR A 212 -23.28 3.15 0.77
CA TYR A 212 -22.75 4.14 -0.17
C TYR A 212 -21.27 4.40 0.13
N VAL A 213 -20.46 4.49 -0.92
CA VAL A 213 -19.03 4.77 -0.78
C VAL A 213 -18.55 5.74 -1.85
N TYR A 214 -17.83 6.77 -1.40
CA TYR A 214 -17.08 7.64 -2.28
C TYR A 214 -15.77 6.98 -2.70
N ASP A 215 -15.42 7.09 -3.99
CA ASP A 215 -14.20 6.49 -4.52
C ASP A 215 -13.15 7.55 -4.89
N SER A 216 -13.48 8.45 -5.81
CA SER A 216 -12.53 9.43 -6.36
C SER A 216 -13.20 10.53 -7.18
N GLY A 217 -12.45 11.60 -7.46
CA GLY A 217 -12.91 12.75 -8.24
C GLY A 217 -13.46 13.88 -7.37
N ALA A 218 -14.60 14.41 -7.74
CA ALA A 218 -15.33 15.36 -6.92
C ALA A 218 -15.92 14.65 -5.71
N GLY A 219 -15.73 15.22 -4.51
CA GLY A 219 -16.35 14.71 -3.29
C GLY A 219 -17.84 14.43 -3.48
N SER A 220 -18.29 13.30 -2.97
CA SER A 220 -19.65 12.84 -3.10
C SER A 220 -20.08 12.17 -1.80
N GLU A 221 -21.28 12.47 -1.37
CA GLU A 221 -21.90 11.91 -0.17
C GLU A 221 -23.27 11.36 -0.59
N GLY A 222 -23.71 10.29 0.05
CA GLY A 222 -24.96 9.65 -0.32
C GLY A 222 -25.36 8.55 0.63
N ASP A 223 -26.55 8.02 0.38
CA ASP A 223 -27.20 6.98 1.15
C ASP A 223 -27.82 5.92 0.22
N VAL A 224 -28.02 4.73 0.77
CA VAL A 224 -28.77 3.67 0.12
C VAL A 224 -30.01 3.38 0.95
N THR A 225 -31.17 3.38 0.29
CA THR A 225 -32.44 3.04 0.89
C THR A 225 -33.13 1.96 0.07
N LEU A 226 -33.97 1.17 0.74
CA LEU A 226 -34.82 0.21 0.06
C LEU A 226 -35.82 0.95 -0.83
N GLY A 227 -36.11 0.37 -2.00
CA GLY A 227 -37.17 0.83 -2.87
C GLY A 227 -38.51 0.86 -2.15
N SER A 228 -39.29 1.89 -2.39
CA SER A 228 -40.65 2.00 -1.86
C SER A 228 -41.64 1.25 -2.75
N ASP A 229 -42.78 0.84 -2.17
CA ASP A 229 -43.91 0.20 -2.88
C ASP A 229 -44.53 1.08 -4.00
N LEU A 230 -44.03 2.31 -4.17
CA LEU A 230 -44.48 3.27 -5.18
C LEU A 230 -43.90 3.00 -6.57
N ASP A 231 -42.75 2.34 -6.66
CA ASP A 231 -42.16 1.95 -7.94
C ASP A 231 -42.63 0.56 -8.35
N THR A 232 -43.86 0.49 -8.85
CA THR A 232 -44.55 -0.76 -9.17
C THR A 232 -44.03 -1.50 -10.40
N LEU A 233 -43.07 -0.92 -11.14
CA LEU A 233 -42.56 -1.49 -12.39
C LEU A 233 -41.57 -2.62 -12.16
N HIS A 234 -40.76 -2.54 -11.11
CA HIS A 234 -39.77 -3.55 -10.76
C HIS A 234 -39.86 -3.94 -9.29
N THR A 235 -39.48 -5.19 -9.02
CA THR A 235 -39.29 -5.72 -7.67
C THR A 235 -37.81 -5.66 -7.29
N ASP A 236 -37.45 -5.93 -6.03
CA ASP A 236 -36.05 -5.99 -5.59
C ASP A 236 -35.28 -4.71 -5.97
N VAL A 237 -35.75 -3.57 -5.48
CA VAL A 237 -35.25 -2.24 -5.84
C VAL A 237 -34.50 -1.61 -4.68
N ILE A 238 -33.39 -0.94 -4.96
CA ILE A 238 -32.75 0.03 -4.06
C ILE A 238 -32.67 1.40 -4.71
N TYR A 239 -32.73 2.43 -3.87
CA TYR A 239 -32.46 3.81 -4.25
C TYR A 239 -31.14 4.25 -3.65
N VAL A 240 -30.23 4.69 -4.52
CA VAL A 240 -28.99 5.34 -4.11
C VAL A 240 -29.13 6.82 -4.37
N THR A 241 -29.26 7.61 -3.31
CA THR A 241 -29.37 9.08 -3.42
C THR A 241 -28.03 9.68 -3.06
N PHE A 242 -27.51 10.58 -3.89
CA PHE A 242 -26.20 11.17 -3.65
C PHE A 242 -26.10 12.61 -4.17
N ASP A 243 -25.19 13.33 -3.52
CA ASP A 243 -24.74 14.67 -3.85
C ASP A 243 -23.31 14.60 -4.36
N GLN A 244 -22.96 15.45 -5.32
CA GLN A 244 -21.59 15.62 -5.78
C GLN A 244 -21.23 17.11 -5.84
N VAL A 245 -20.01 17.46 -5.46
CA VAL A 245 -19.60 18.87 -5.30
C VAL A 245 -18.95 19.49 -6.55
N ALA A 246 -18.71 18.72 -7.60
CA ALA A 246 -18.14 19.21 -8.87
C ALA A 246 -18.51 18.32 -10.06
N LEU A 247 -17.91 18.59 -11.22
CA LEU A 247 -18.36 18.06 -12.51
C LEU A 247 -18.30 16.53 -12.66
N ARG A 248 -17.34 15.84 -12.04
CA ARG A 248 -17.16 14.40 -12.21
C ARG A 248 -16.86 13.74 -10.87
N THR A 249 -17.62 12.72 -10.53
CA THR A 249 -17.36 11.86 -9.38
C THR A 249 -17.34 10.40 -9.80
N ARG A 250 -16.61 9.59 -9.04
CA ARG A 250 -16.79 8.15 -8.98
C ARG A 250 -17.29 7.82 -7.58
N ALA A 251 -18.40 7.11 -7.54
CA ALA A 251 -19.04 6.63 -6.33
C ALA A 251 -19.53 5.21 -6.56
N GLY A 252 -19.88 4.51 -5.48
CA GLY A 252 -20.43 3.17 -5.55
C GLY A 252 -21.24 2.81 -4.33
N ILE A 253 -21.64 1.55 -4.31
CA ILE A 253 -22.25 0.87 -3.19
C ILE A 253 -21.49 -0.42 -2.94
N ASN A 254 -21.09 -0.67 -1.70
CA ASN A 254 -20.46 -1.91 -1.28
C ASN A 254 -21.52 -2.84 -0.69
N LEU A 255 -21.42 -4.13 -1.01
CA LEU A 255 -22.29 -5.19 -0.50
C LEU A 255 -21.59 -5.89 0.66
N ASN A 256 -22.25 -5.96 1.81
CA ASN A 256 -21.77 -6.70 2.98
C ASN A 256 -20.29 -6.38 3.28
N TYR A 257 -19.92 -5.10 3.28
CA TYR A 257 -18.54 -4.64 3.50
C TYR A 257 -18.51 -3.70 4.72
N PRO A 258 -18.45 -4.25 5.94
CA PRO A 258 -18.48 -3.46 7.17
C PRO A 258 -17.34 -2.44 7.24
N ASP A 259 -17.60 -1.33 7.94
CA ASP A 259 -16.58 -0.32 8.16
C ASP A 259 -15.36 -0.89 8.90
N PRO A 260 -14.15 -0.57 8.41
CA PRO A 260 -12.93 -1.10 8.97
C PRO A 260 -12.65 -0.50 10.36
N GLN A 261 -12.12 -1.32 11.26
CA GLN A 261 -11.67 -0.86 12.58
C GLN A 261 -10.27 -0.22 12.50
N PRO A 262 -9.93 0.74 13.38
CA PRO A 262 -8.59 1.31 13.46
C PRO A 262 -7.52 0.22 13.62
N MET A 263 -6.49 0.25 12.77
CA MET A 263 -5.44 -0.78 12.73
C MET A 263 -4.49 -0.69 13.92
N GLN A 264 -4.05 -1.82 14.44
CA GLN A 264 -2.97 -1.81 15.43
C GLN A 264 -1.65 -1.47 14.72
N ALA A 265 -0.94 -0.46 15.24
CA ALA A 265 0.29 0.03 14.63
C ALA A 265 1.48 0.00 15.58
N ILE A 266 2.64 -0.26 15.00
CA ILE A 266 3.94 0.05 15.59
C ILE A 266 4.48 1.26 14.86
N VAL A 267 4.86 2.31 15.58
CA VAL A 267 5.35 3.56 14.98
C VAL A 267 6.83 3.76 15.29
N SER A 268 7.53 4.53 14.46
CA SER A 268 8.89 4.91 14.78
C SER A 268 8.92 5.84 16.01
N LYS A 269 10.04 5.87 16.76
CA LYS A 269 10.22 6.86 17.83
C LYS A 269 10.07 8.29 17.32
N SER A 270 10.66 8.61 16.17
CA SER A 270 10.52 9.93 15.51
C SER A 270 9.06 10.27 15.19
N MET A 271 8.27 9.31 14.71
CA MET A 271 6.85 9.51 14.43
C MET A 271 6.08 9.86 15.70
N ALA A 272 6.38 9.18 16.80
CA ALA A 272 5.74 9.43 18.09
C ALA A 272 6.14 10.80 18.68
N GLU A 273 7.43 11.13 18.65
CA GLU A 273 7.95 12.39 19.20
C GLU A 273 7.52 13.62 18.39
N GLU A 274 7.60 13.56 17.05
CA GLU A 274 7.28 14.71 16.20
C GLU A 274 5.78 15.04 16.14
N ASN A 275 4.92 14.08 16.50
CA ASN A 275 3.47 14.26 16.54
C ASN A 275 2.89 14.24 17.97
N ASP A 276 3.75 14.22 19.00
CA ASP A 276 3.36 14.12 20.41
C ASP A 276 2.36 12.96 20.70
N LEU A 277 2.59 11.79 20.08
CA LEU A 277 1.67 10.66 20.15
C LEU A 277 1.70 9.97 21.52
N GLN A 278 0.52 9.67 22.03
CA GLN A 278 0.35 8.75 23.15
C GLN A 278 0.35 7.31 22.62
N VAL A 279 1.35 6.53 23.03
CA VAL A 279 1.58 5.16 22.53
C VAL A 279 1.25 4.14 23.61
N GLY A 280 0.41 3.16 23.25
CA GLY A 280 0.01 2.06 24.12
C GLY A 280 -1.02 2.44 25.20
N GLY A 281 -1.59 1.43 25.85
CA GLY A 281 -2.62 1.59 26.89
C GLY A 281 -4.05 1.69 26.36
N GLU A 282 -5.02 1.81 27.27
CA GLU A 282 -6.45 1.96 26.94
C GLU A 282 -6.77 3.35 26.35
N ASP A 283 -5.91 4.35 26.60
CA ASP A 283 -6.07 5.73 26.13
C ASP A 283 -5.32 6.03 24.81
N ALA A 284 -4.82 5.01 24.11
CA ALA A 284 -4.07 5.21 22.88
C ALA A 284 -4.91 5.95 21.81
N GLN A 285 -4.39 7.07 21.32
CA GLN A 285 -5.11 7.94 20.39
C GLN A 285 -5.27 7.29 19.00
N ILE A 286 -6.47 7.38 18.42
CA ILE A 286 -6.68 7.05 17.01
C ILE A 286 -6.05 8.14 16.14
N VAL A 287 -5.11 7.74 15.29
CA VAL A 287 -4.44 8.60 14.32
C VAL A 287 -5.00 8.32 12.93
N THR A 288 -5.39 9.37 12.21
CA THR A 288 -5.85 9.28 10.81
C THR A 288 -4.79 9.80 9.88
N LEU A 289 -4.35 8.98 8.91
CA LEU A 289 -3.55 9.45 7.77
C LEU A 289 -4.48 9.69 6.58
N PRO A 290 -4.63 10.94 6.12
CA PRO A 290 -5.67 11.31 5.16
C PRO A 290 -5.45 10.73 3.75
N ASN A 291 -4.23 10.30 3.42
CA ASN A 291 -3.88 9.90 2.07
C ASN A 291 -2.86 8.76 2.02
N VAL A 292 -3.26 7.59 2.48
CA VAL A 292 -2.54 6.34 2.22
C VAL A 292 -3.23 5.64 1.06
N ALA A 293 -2.54 5.59 -0.08
CA ALA A 293 -3.09 5.06 -1.33
C ALA A 293 -4.41 5.73 -1.76
N ARG A 294 -4.63 7.03 -1.45
CA ARG A 294 -5.90 7.78 -1.68
C ARG A 294 -7.08 7.36 -0.79
N THR A 295 -6.81 6.67 0.32
CA THR A 295 -7.77 6.38 1.37
C THR A 295 -7.30 7.04 2.66
N ALA A 296 -8.25 7.56 3.46
CA ALA A 296 -7.98 7.96 4.82
C ALA A 296 -7.94 6.70 5.69
N VAL A 297 -6.76 6.35 6.20
CA VAL A 297 -6.59 5.13 7.02
C VAL A 297 -6.38 5.52 8.48
N GLN A 298 -6.93 4.70 9.38
CA GLN A 298 -6.83 4.93 10.81
C GLN A 298 -5.97 3.86 11.48
N PHE A 299 -5.18 4.28 12.46
CA PHE A 299 -4.40 3.36 13.27
C PHE A 299 -4.33 3.80 14.73
N VAL A 300 -4.03 2.85 15.61
CA VAL A 300 -3.77 3.04 17.02
C VAL A 300 -2.31 2.66 17.29
N PRO A 301 -1.45 3.62 17.69
CA PRO A 301 -0.05 3.34 17.97
C PRO A 301 0.07 2.58 19.29
N GLN A 302 0.38 1.29 19.23
CA GLN A 302 0.47 0.40 20.40
C GLN A 302 1.88 0.36 20.98
N ARG A 303 2.90 0.43 20.11
CA ARG A 303 4.31 0.33 20.49
C ARG A 303 5.16 1.25 19.62
N THR A 304 6.34 1.61 20.12
CA THR A 304 7.36 2.30 19.35
C THR A 304 8.55 1.39 19.04
N THR A 305 9.20 1.63 17.91
CA THR A 305 10.52 1.06 17.59
C THR A 305 11.42 2.11 16.98
N GLU A 306 12.73 1.94 17.11
CA GLU A 306 13.70 2.81 16.44
C GLU A 306 14.10 2.25 15.07
N TYR A 307 14.12 0.93 14.96
CA TYR A 307 14.53 0.21 13.76
C TYR A 307 13.49 -0.85 13.42
N PHE A 308 13.26 -1.02 12.13
CA PHE A 308 12.52 -2.15 11.59
C PHE A 308 13.19 -2.57 10.29
N PRO A 309 13.18 -3.86 9.90
CA PRO A 309 13.78 -4.30 8.65
C PRO A 309 13.40 -3.37 7.48
N SER A 310 14.40 -2.84 6.75
CA SER A 310 14.27 -1.90 5.62
C SER A 310 13.58 -0.55 5.89
N LEU A 311 13.37 -0.20 7.16
CA LEU A 311 12.91 1.11 7.61
C LEU A 311 13.95 1.69 8.55
N TYR A 312 14.59 2.77 8.10
CA TYR A 312 15.65 3.45 8.84
C TYR A 312 15.08 4.65 9.60
N ASN A 313 15.76 5.06 10.66
CA ASN A 313 15.35 6.16 11.54
C ASN A 313 15.49 7.56 10.91
N GLU A 314 15.90 7.65 9.64
CA GLU A 314 16.00 8.89 8.86
C GLU A 314 14.65 9.53 8.55
N ARG A 315 13.58 8.71 8.52
CA ARG A 315 12.21 9.16 8.26
C ARG A 315 11.26 8.46 9.22
N PRO A 316 10.21 9.14 9.68
CA PRO A 316 9.18 8.50 10.48
C PRO A 316 8.48 7.39 9.69
N PHE A 317 8.06 6.35 10.39
CA PHE A 317 7.37 5.24 9.75
C PHE A 317 6.29 4.62 10.64
N VAL A 318 5.36 3.94 9.98
CA VAL A 318 4.24 3.22 10.60
C VAL A 318 4.21 1.80 10.06
N ILE A 319 4.06 0.82 10.94
CA ILE A 319 3.98 -0.60 10.63
C ILE A 319 2.62 -1.15 11.08
N VAL A 320 1.91 -1.82 10.17
CA VAL A 320 0.57 -2.40 10.42
C VAL A 320 0.45 -3.81 9.81
N ASP A 321 -0.65 -4.51 10.04
CA ASP A 321 -0.90 -5.80 9.38
C ASP A 321 -1.35 -5.60 7.93
N VAL A 322 -0.79 -6.41 7.02
CA VAL A 322 -1.09 -6.32 5.59
C VAL A 322 -2.55 -6.64 5.28
N ARG A 323 -3.20 -7.55 6.03
CA ARG A 323 -4.59 -7.92 5.77
C ARG A 323 -5.52 -6.77 6.11
N GLU A 324 -5.27 -6.10 7.25
CA GLU A 324 -6.05 -4.94 7.65
C GLU A 324 -5.86 -3.80 6.67
N MET A 325 -4.60 -3.52 6.27
CA MET A 325 -4.29 -2.51 5.26
C MET A 325 -4.99 -2.81 3.94
N MET A 326 -4.95 -4.06 3.44
CA MET A 326 -5.64 -4.44 2.20
C MET A 326 -7.16 -4.26 2.33
N TYR A 327 -7.75 -4.60 3.48
CA TYR A 327 -9.17 -4.40 3.75
C TYR A 327 -9.56 -2.91 3.73
N TRP A 328 -8.75 -2.04 4.34
CA TRP A 328 -8.95 -0.58 4.33
C TRP A 328 -8.85 0.01 2.91
N ILE A 329 -7.75 -0.21 2.19
CA ILE A 329 -7.49 0.51 0.94
C ILE A 329 -8.32 0.01 -0.24
N ASN A 330 -8.82 -1.24 -0.16
CA ASN A 330 -9.69 -1.83 -1.17
C ASN A 330 -11.19 -1.57 -0.93
N GLN A 331 -11.59 -0.86 0.13
CA GLN A 331 -12.99 -0.47 0.33
C GLN A 331 -13.51 0.44 -0.81
N ARG A 332 -12.61 1.16 -1.48
CA ARG A 332 -12.95 1.95 -2.68
C ARG A 332 -13.26 1.02 -3.86
N PRO A 333 -14.45 1.09 -4.48
CA PRO A 333 -14.90 0.13 -5.50
C PRO A 333 -13.94 -0.05 -6.68
N SER A 334 -13.28 1.00 -7.16
CA SER A 334 -12.34 0.88 -8.28
C SER A 334 -10.92 0.46 -7.89
N ALA A 335 -10.65 0.28 -6.60
CA ALA A 335 -9.35 -0.19 -6.11
C ALA A 335 -9.15 -1.69 -6.35
N GLN A 336 -7.94 -2.06 -6.75
CA GLN A 336 -7.47 -3.44 -6.90
C GLN A 336 -6.03 -3.52 -6.35
N PHE A 337 -5.84 -3.14 -5.09
CA PHE A 337 -4.53 -3.22 -4.44
C PHE A 337 -4.26 -4.64 -3.97
N TYR A 338 -3.02 -5.04 -4.18
CA TYR A 338 -2.44 -6.29 -3.70
C TYR A 338 -1.17 -5.97 -2.91
N PRO A 339 -0.72 -6.90 -2.05
CA PRO A 339 0.62 -6.83 -1.47
C PRO A 339 1.67 -6.59 -2.56
N ASN A 340 2.53 -5.58 -2.37
CA ASN A 340 3.52 -5.15 -3.36
C ASN A 340 4.97 -5.42 -2.93
N GLU A 341 5.15 -6.16 -1.83
CA GLU A 341 6.46 -6.44 -1.27
C GLU A 341 6.52 -7.88 -0.75
N VAL A 342 7.57 -8.60 -1.11
CA VAL A 342 7.83 -9.98 -0.68
C VAL A 342 9.16 -10.02 0.04
N TRP A 343 9.18 -10.73 1.17
CA TRP A 343 10.37 -10.97 1.97
C TRP A 343 10.74 -12.44 1.81
N LEU A 344 11.99 -12.70 1.46
CA LEU A 344 12.48 -14.05 1.20
C LEU A 344 13.63 -14.36 2.14
N ASN A 345 13.54 -15.50 2.81
CA ASN A 345 14.65 -16.08 3.56
C ASN A 345 15.28 -17.16 2.68
N LEU A 346 16.49 -16.89 2.20
CA LEU A 346 17.24 -17.82 1.37
C LEU A 346 18.02 -18.78 2.26
N ASN A 347 18.14 -20.04 1.83
CA ASN A 347 18.94 -21.02 2.56
C ASN A 347 20.43 -20.62 2.57
N GLU A 348 21.19 -21.17 3.53
CA GLU A 348 22.61 -20.86 3.73
C GLU A 348 23.51 -21.29 2.56
N GLU A 349 22.98 -22.06 1.60
CA GLU A 349 23.68 -22.46 0.37
C GLU A 349 23.60 -21.40 -0.74
N VAL A 350 22.63 -20.48 -0.66
CA VAL A 350 22.47 -19.37 -1.60
C VAL A 350 23.19 -18.14 -1.06
N THR A 351 24.51 -18.12 -1.25
CA THR A 351 25.41 -17.07 -0.74
C THR A 351 25.96 -16.17 -1.84
N SER A 352 26.06 -16.66 -3.08
CA SER A 352 26.55 -15.88 -4.21
C SER A 352 25.44 -15.05 -4.87
N ILE A 353 25.82 -13.90 -5.42
CA ILE A 353 24.88 -13.05 -6.18
C ILE A 353 24.32 -13.78 -7.42
N GLU A 354 25.08 -14.73 -7.97
CA GLU A 354 24.65 -15.56 -9.10
C GLU A 354 23.47 -16.48 -8.72
N ASN A 355 23.58 -17.18 -7.59
CA ASN A 355 22.51 -18.06 -7.10
C ASN A 355 21.26 -17.27 -6.69
N VAL A 356 21.43 -16.05 -6.16
CA VAL A 356 20.31 -15.15 -5.87
C VAL A 356 19.61 -14.75 -7.18
N ASN A 357 20.37 -14.38 -8.20
CA ASN A 357 19.80 -13.97 -9.48
C ASN A 357 19.06 -15.12 -10.18
N THR A 358 19.50 -16.38 -10.05
CA THR A 358 18.76 -17.53 -10.60
C THR A 358 17.40 -17.72 -9.90
N VAL A 359 17.37 -17.64 -8.57
CA VAL A 359 16.11 -17.74 -7.80
C VAL A 359 15.16 -16.60 -8.18
N LEU A 360 15.68 -15.38 -8.34
CA LEU A 360 14.88 -14.23 -8.75
C LEU A 360 14.42 -14.33 -10.20
N ALA A 361 15.22 -14.88 -11.12
CA ALA A 361 14.82 -15.12 -12.49
C ALA A 361 13.69 -16.15 -12.60
N ASP A 362 13.71 -17.21 -11.77
CA ASP A 362 12.63 -18.19 -11.71
C ASP A 362 11.33 -17.57 -11.17
N LEU A 363 11.43 -16.68 -10.17
CA LEU A 363 10.29 -15.91 -9.65
C LEU A 363 9.75 -14.89 -10.66
N GLN A 364 10.59 -14.42 -11.57
CA GLN A 364 10.23 -13.54 -12.68
C GLN A 364 9.68 -14.31 -13.89
N GLY A 365 9.42 -15.61 -13.76
CA GLY A 365 9.04 -16.52 -14.84
C GLY A 365 7.88 -16.05 -15.72
N GLY A 366 8.22 -15.28 -16.76
CA GLY A 366 7.44 -14.97 -17.96
C GLY A 366 6.23 -14.06 -17.77
N ASP A 367 5.81 -13.42 -18.87
CA ASP A 367 4.58 -12.63 -19.01
C ASP A 367 3.29 -13.32 -18.46
N ASP A 368 3.34 -14.62 -18.16
CA ASP A 368 2.24 -15.44 -17.63
C ASP A 368 1.98 -15.29 -16.11
N THR A 369 2.95 -14.83 -15.31
CA THR A 369 2.76 -14.75 -13.83
C THR A 369 2.27 -13.39 -13.34
N GLY A 370 2.34 -12.34 -14.17
CA GLY A 370 1.86 -10.99 -13.82
C GLY A 370 2.64 -10.29 -12.70
N VAL A 371 3.78 -10.83 -12.25
CA VAL A 371 4.63 -10.22 -11.22
C VAL A 371 5.77 -9.44 -11.88
N VAL A 372 5.79 -8.13 -11.69
CA VAL A 372 6.91 -7.28 -12.14
C VAL A 372 7.77 -6.92 -10.95
N ASN A 373 9.00 -7.43 -10.92
CA ASN A 373 9.97 -7.04 -9.91
C ASN A 373 10.54 -5.65 -10.24
N VAL A 374 10.21 -4.65 -9.41
CA VAL A 374 10.66 -3.26 -9.59
C VAL A 374 11.92 -2.96 -8.79
N ARG A 375 12.16 -3.68 -7.69
CA ARG A 375 13.28 -3.43 -6.79
C ARG A 375 13.64 -4.65 -5.96
N GLU A 376 14.92 -4.95 -5.95
CA GLU A 376 15.52 -6.06 -5.24
C GLU A 376 16.63 -5.56 -4.32
N VAL A 377 16.56 -5.92 -3.04
CA VAL A 377 17.59 -5.65 -2.06
C VAL A 377 18.00 -6.98 -1.45
N THR A 378 19.28 -7.33 -1.55
CA THR A 378 19.82 -8.58 -1.02
C THR A 378 21.09 -8.30 -0.26
N TYR A 379 21.34 -9.04 0.83
CA TYR A 379 22.54 -8.90 1.64
C TYR A 379 23.83 -8.99 0.81
N ALA A 380 23.95 -10.02 -0.06
CA ALA A 380 25.12 -10.19 -0.92
C ALA A 380 25.40 -8.98 -1.83
N ARG A 381 24.33 -8.36 -2.35
CA ARG A 381 24.43 -7.20 -3.25
C ARG A 381 24.81 -5.92 -2.51
N GLU A 382 24.26 -5.70 -1.31
CA GLU A 382 24.63 -4.54 -0.49
C GLU A 382 26.04 -4.69 0.10
N PHE A 383 26.43 -5.92 0.46
CA PHE A 383 27.79 -6.21 0.91
C PHE A 383 28.82 -5.94 -0.20
N ASP A 384 28.58 -6.46 -1.40
CA ASP A 384 29.45 -6.23 -2.56
C ASP A 384 29.54 -4.73 -2.90
N ARG A 385 28.44 -3.97 -2.82
CA ARG A 385 28.45 -2.52 -2.98
C ARG A 385 29.31 -1.80 -1.95
N LEU A 386 29.27 -2.23 -0.69
CA LEU A 386 30.09 -1.63 0.38
C LEU A 386 31.57 -1.97 0.21
N GLU A 387 31.90 -3.20 -0.18
CA GLU A 387 33.28 -3.64 -0.41
C GLU A 387 33.90 -2.97 -1.65
N THR A 388 33.08 -2.71 -2.67
CA THR A 388 33.51 -2.10 -3.93
C THR A 388 33.31 -0.59 -3.98
N ASP A 389 32.90 0.06 -2.88
CA ASP A 389 32.71 1.52 -2.84
C ASP A 389 34.07 2.23 -3.09
N PRO A 390 34.24 2.90 -4.24
CA PRO A 390 35.50 3.53 -4.60
C PRO A 390 35.86 4.68 -3.64
N LEU A 391 34.86 5.31 -2.99
CA LEU A 391 35.11 6.36 -2.02
C LEU A 391 35.69 5.77 -0.73
N ALA A 392 35.11 4.68 -0.23
CA ALA A 392 35.60 4.00 0.97
C ALA A 392 37.01 3.44 0.77
N LEU A 393 37.24 2.76 -0.36
CA LEU A 393 38.57 2.25 -0.74
C LEU A 393 39.59 3.37 -0.91
N GLY A 394 39.20 4.49 -1.54
CA GLY A 394 40.05 5.66 -1.71
C GLY A 394 40.44 6.31 -0.37
N LEU A 395 39.49 6.44 0.55
CA LEU A 395 39.73 7.01 1.88
C LEU A 395 40.64 6.10 2.72
N LEU A 396 40.42 4.79 2.68
CA LEU A 396 41.26 3.81 3.37
C LEU A 396 42.69 3.83 2.82
N GLY A 397 42.85 3.93 1.49
CA GLY A 397 44.14 4.13 0.85
C GLY A 397 44.85 5.42 1.28
N LEU A 398 44.12 6.53 1.39
CA LEU A 398 44.67 7.81 1.88
C LEU A 398 45.11 7.72 3.34
N MET A 399 44.32 7.07 4.21
CA MET A 399 44.68 6.84 5.61
C MET A 399 45.94 6.00 5.75
N PHE A 400 46.07 4.93 4.97
CA PHE A 400 47.30 4.13 4.93
C PHE A 400 48.50 4.92 4.44
N LEU A 401 48.34 5.74 3.40
CA LEU A 401 49.42 6.59 2.89
C LEU A 401 49.85 7.63 3.94
N ALA A 402 48.90 8.30 4.59
CA ALA A 402 49.17 9.26 5.66
C ALA A 402 49.88 8.60 6.85
N PHE A 403 49.46 7.38 7.22
CA PHE A 403 50.12 6.58 8.25
C PHE A 403 51.56 6.24 7.88
N ILE A 404 51.81 5.79 6.64
CA ILE A 404 53.17 5.47 6.16
C ILE A 404 54.06 6.72 6.14
N ILE A 405 53.54 7.85 5.65
CA ILE A 405 54.28 9.12 5.64
C ILE A 405 54.59 9.56 7.07
N GLY A 406 53.61 9.50 7.98
CA GLY A 406 53.81 9.82 9.39
C GLY A 406 54.84 8.91 10.06
N LEU A 407 54.79 7.61 9.79
CA LEU A 407 55.76 6.63 10.30
C LEU A 407 57.16 6.91 9.75
N ALA A 408 57.30 7.23 8.46
CA ALA A 408 58.57 7.60 7.86
C ALA A 408 59.14 8.89 8.46
N LEU A 409 58.31 9.93 8.63
CA LEU A 409 58.71 11.18 9.27
C LEU A 409 59.13 10.98 10.73
N SER A 410 58.42 10.10 11.46
CA SER A 410 58.77 9.72 12.83
C SER A 410 60.14 9.04 12.90
N ILE A 411 60.43 8.09 12.01
CA ILE A 411 61.75 7.44 11.92
C ILE A 411 62.84 8.48 11.62
N VAL A 412 62.61 9.38 10.67
CA VAL A 412 63.57 10.44 10.32
C VAL A 412 63.81 11.37 11.52
N GLY A 413 62.75 11.76 12.24
CA GLY A 413 62.85 12.56 13.45
C GLY A 413 63.66 11.87 14.54
N LEU A 414 63.39 10.58 14.78
CA LEU A 414 64.10 9.76 15.76
C LEU A 414 65.60 9.65 15.42
N LEU A 415 65.93 9.38 14.15
CA LEU A 415 67.32 9.31 13.69
C LEU A 415 68.04 10.66 13.80
N THR A 416 67.35 11.75 13.50
CA THR A 416 67.90 13.11 13.63
C THR A 416 68.21 13.43 15.09
N TYR A 417 67.27 13.13 16.00
CA TYR A 417 67.46 13.29 17.45
C TYR A 417 68.63 12.44 17.98
N ALA A 418 68.69 11.17 17.58
CA ALA A 418 69.78 10.26 17.96
C ALA A 418 71.14 10.78 17.48
N SER A 419 71.22 11.30 16.25
CA SER A 419 72.44 11.88 15.69
C SER A 419 72.88 13.14 16.45
N LEU A 420 71.97 14.08 16.71
CA LEU A 420 72.28 15.32 17.45
C LEU A 420 72.74 15.02 18.88
N THR A 421 72.06 14.09 19.57
CA THR A 421 72.43 13.66 20.92
C THR A 421 73.80 12.98 20.95
N SER A 422 74.08 12.10 19.97
CA SER A 422 75.39 11.47 19.82
C SER A 422 76.51 12.48 19.57
N GLN A 423 76.24 13.54 18.79
CA GLN A 423 77.19 14.63 18.55
C GLN A 423 77.48 15.45 19.81
N ALA A 424 76.44 15.80 20.58
CA ALA A 424 76.59 16.55 21.82
C ALA A 424 77.43 15.79 22.87
N ARG A 425 77.32 14.45 22.91
CA ARG A 425 78.06 13.59 23.85
C ARG A 425 79.41 13.08 23.33
N ARG A 426 79.93 13.62 22.22
CA ARG A 426 81.24 13.21 21.66
C ARG A 426 82.40 13.36 22.64
N SER A 427 82.37 14.38 23.50
CA SER A 427 83.39 14.60 24.55
C SER A 427 83.36 13.48 25.60
N GLU A 428 82.18 13.06 26.02
CA GLU A 428 81.97 11.94 26.96
C GLU A 428 82.47 10.61 26.37
N PHE A 429 82.21 10.38 25.08
CA PHE A 429 82.76 9.21 24.37
C PHE A 429 84.29 9.26 24.21
N GLY A 430 84.87 10.46 24.09
CA GLY A 430 86.32 10.67 24.11
C GLY A 430 86.94 10.27 25.46
N VAL A 431 86.28 10.62 26.57
CA VAL A 431 86.71 10.23 27.93
C VAL A 431 86.57 8.73 28.14
N LEU A 432 85.44 8.12 27.77
CA LEU A 432 85.22 6.67 27.91
C LEU A 432 86.19 5.83 27.09
N ARG A 433 86.60 6.32 25.90
CA ARG A 433 87.62 5.69 25.08
C ARG A 433 89.02 5.80 25.70
N ALA A 434 89.34 6.95 26.32
CA ALA A 434 90.58 7.13 27.08
C ALA A 434 90.67 6.23 28.33
N LEU A 435 89.51 5.83 28.89
CA LEU A 435 89.39 4.86 29.99
C LEU A 435 89.43 3.39 29.53
N GLY A 436 89.64 3.11 28.24
CA GLY A 436 89.85 1.76 27.71
C GLY A 436 88.61 1.05 27.15
N MET A 437 87.48 1.76 26.97
CA MET A 437 86.27 1.17 26.39
C MET A 437 86.40 1.01 24.86
N SER A 438 86.10 -0.19 24.33
CA SER A 438 86.17 -0.45 22.89
C SER A 438 85.05 0.28 22.12
N SER A 439 85.36 0.74 20.90
CA SER A 439 84.42 1.50 20.05
C SER A 439 83.10 0.75 19.81
N GLY A 440 83.14 -0.59 19.74
CA GLY A 440 81.93 -1.41 19.60
C GLY A 440 81.01 -1.38 20.82
N ARG A 441 81.54 -1.32 22.04
CA ARG A 441 80.73 -1.23 23.28
C ARG A 441 80.02 0.12 23.41
N VAL A 442 80.66 1.19 22.98
CA VAL A 442 80.06 2.53 22.96
C VAL A 442 78.88 2.58 21.98
N VAL A 443 79.03 2.01 20.78
CA VAL A 443 77.92 1.91 19.81
C VAL A 443 76.79 1.04 20.34
N TRP A 444 77.10 -0.07 21.01
CA TRP A 444 76.09 -0.97 21.57
C TRP A 444 75.31 -0.35 22.73
N SER A 445 75.98 0.42 23.58
CA SER A 445 75.34 1.25 24.61
C SER A 445 74.35 2.24 24.01
N LEU A 446 74.72 2.90 22.90
CA LEU A 446 73.86 3.88 22.22
C LEU A 446 72.60 3.23 21.62
N ILE A 447 72.77 2.04 21.04
CA ILE A 447 71.66 1.27 20.48
C ILE A 447 70.68 0.83 21.57
N LEU A 448 71.19 0.38 22.72
CA LEU A 448 70.36 0.02 23.88
C LEU A 448 69.63 1.23 24.47
N GLU A 449 70.29 2.38 24.59
CA GLU A 449 69.67 3.62 25.04
C GLU A 449 68.54 4.04 24.10
N GLN A 450 68.75 3.95 22.79
CA GLN A 450 67.73 4.28 21.80
C GLN A 450 66.54 3.29 21.81
N LEU A 451 66.82 1.99 21.98
CA LEU A 451 65.79 0.96 22.16
C LEU A 451 64.95 1.22 23.41
N PHE A 452 65.58 1.67 24.49
CA PHE A 452 64.88 2.00 25.73
C PHE A 452 64.01 3.25 25.59
N VAL A 453 64.49 4.28 24.90
CA VAL A 453 63.71 5.49 24.59
C VAL A 453 62.49 5.13 23.72
N VAL A 454 62.67 4.29 22.71
CA VAL A 454 61.56 3.83 21.84
C VAL A 454 60.58 2.91 22.58
N ALA A 455 61.03 2.14 23.57
CA ALA A 455 60.17 1.24 24.34
C ALA A 455 59.38 1.96 25.45
N VAL A 456 59.87 3.10 25.93
CA VAL A 456 59.22 3.92 26.98
C VAL A 456 58.32 5.01 26.39
N ALA A 457 58.66 5.52 25.20
CA ALA A 457 57.81 6.41 24.42
C ALA A 457 56.63 5.65 23.81
#